data_AF-Q5XPK4-F1
#
_entry.id   AF-Q5XPK4-F1
#
_cell.length_a   1.000
_cell.length_b   1.000
_cell.length_c   1.000
_cell.angle_alpha   90.00
_cell.angle_beta   90.00
_cell.angle_gamma   90.00
#
_symmetry.space_group_name_H-M   'P 1'
#
loop_
_entity.id
_entity.type
_entity.pdbx_description
1 polymer ?
#
loop_
_entity_poly.entity_id
_entity_poly.type
_entity_poly.pdbx_seq_one_letter_code
_entity_poly.pdbx_strand_id
1 'polypeptide(L)'
;GTPIFFIRDALLFPSFILSQKRNPQTHMKDPDMVWDFWSLRPESLHQVSFLFSDRGLPDGYRHMNGYGSHTFKLVNADGERVYCKFHYKTDQGIKNLSVEEADRLASTNPDYAIGDLFNAIANGNYPSWTFYIQVMTFEQAEKFQFNPFDLTKVWSHKEYPLIPVGKMVLNRNPVNYIAEVEQK
;
A
#
# COMPACT_ATOMS: atom_id res chain seq x y z
N GLY A 1 -3.10 -2.27 -0.52
CA GLY A 1 -1.85 -1.53 -0.25
C GLY A 1 -0.89 -2.43 0.51
N THR A 2 0.33 -1.98 0.70
CA THR A 2 1.41 -2.75 1.34
C THR A 2 1.99 -1.96 2.53
N PRO A 3 2.44 -2.60 3.62
CA PRO A 3 2.96 -1.91 4.80
C PRO A 3 4.44 -1.50 4.70
N ILE A 4 5.07 -1.81 3.57
CA ILE A 4 6.51 -1.64 3.29
C ILE A 4 6.70 -1.22 1.83
N PHE A 5 7.93 -0.88 1.45
CA PHE A 5 8.27 -0.50 0.08
C PHE A 5 9.60 -1.12 -0.38
N PHE A 6 9.90 -0.99 -1.68
CA PHE A 6 11.06 -1.63 -2.33
C PHE A 6 12.41 -1.02 -1.96
N ILE A 7 12.42 0.22 -1.49
CA ILE A 7 13.64 0.98 -1.19
C ILE A 7 13.50 1.67 0.16
N ARG A 8 14.66 1.90 0.80
CA ARG A 8 14.78 2.63 2.07
C ARG A 8 15.50 3.98 1.93
N ASP A 9 16.03 4.27 0.74
CA ASP A 9 16.68 5.54 0.39
C ASP A 9 15.92 6.20 -0.77
N ALA A 10 15.47 7.44 -0.58
CA ALA A 10 14.72 8.20 -1.56
C ALA A 10 15.55 8.53 -2.83
N LEU A 11 16.89 8.59 -2.74
CA LEU A 11 17.76 8.84 -3.89
C LEU A 11 17.64 7.74 -4.96
N LEU A 12 17.24 6.53 -4.57
CA LEU A 12 17.03 5.40 -5.50
C LEU A 12 15.65 5.42 -6.17
N PHE A 13 14.73 6.30 -5.73
CA PHE A 13 13.37 6.31 -6.25
C PHE A 13 13.29 6.58 -7.76
N PRO A 14 14.03 7.53 -8.35
CA PRO A 14 14.05 7.71 -9.80
C PRO A 14 14.50 6.45 -10.54
N SER A 15 15.58 5.80 -10.08
CA SER A 15 16.10 4.57 -10.67
C SER A 15 15.11 3.41 -10.58
N PHE A 16 14.45 3.25 -9.43
CA PHE A 16 13.37 2.27 -9.25
C PHE A 16 12.23 2.53 -10.23
N ILE A 17 11.70 3.75 -10.29
CA ILE A 17 10.58 4.07 -11.18
C ILE A 17 10.93 3.86 -12.66
N LEU A 18 12.16 4.19 -13.06
CA LEU A 18 12.62 3.94 -14.42
C LEU A 18 12.68 2.43 -14.74
N SER A 19 13.16 1.59 -13.82
CA SER A 19 13.19 0.13 -14.04
C SER A 19 11.80 -0.48 -14.18
N GLN A 20 10.78 0.09 -13.52
CA GLN A 20 9.39 -0.37 -13.63
C GLN A 20 8.64 0.18 -14.85
N LYS A 21 9.22 1.14 -15.58
CA LYS A 21 8.58 1.79 -16.75
C LYS A 21 8.88 1.00 -18.03
N ARG A 22 9.04 1.71 -19.15
CA ARG A 22 9.27 1.14 -20.48
C ARG A 22 10.75 1.31 -20.82
N ASN A 23 11.33 0.30 -21.48
CA ASN A 23 12.68 0.35 -21.98
C ASN A 23 12.86 1.59 -22.90
N PRO A 24 13.95 2.36 -22.75
CA PRO A 24 14.12 3.62 -23.47
C PRO A 24 14.32 3.45 -24.99
N GLN A 25 14.77 2.28 -25.44
CA GLN A 25 14.98 2.00 -26.85
C GLN A 25 13.72 1.43 -27.51
N THR A 26 13.07 0.45 -26.89
CA THR A 26 11.92 -0.27 -27.50
C THR A 26 10.57 0.30 -27.10
N HIS A 27 10.53 1.12 -26.05
CA HIS A 27 9.29 1.58 -25.41
C HIS A 27 8.37 0.43 -24.93
N MET A 28 8.91 -0.78 -24.73
CA MET A 28 8.17 -1.94 -24.22
C MET A 28 8.44 -2.18 -22.74
N LYS A 29 7.61 -2.99 -22.07
CA LYS A 29 7.94 -3.53 -20.74
C LYS A 29 9.11 -4.48 -20.87
N ASP A 30 10.00 -4.45 -19.88
CA ASP A 30 11.27 -5.17 -19.91
C ASP A 30 11.51 -5.85 -18.55
N PRO A 31 11.24 -7.17 -18.45
CA PRO A 31 11.46 -7.92 -17.21
C PRO A 31 12.94 -7.92 -16.77
N ASP A 32 13.90 -7.84 -17.70
CA ASP A 32 15.32 -7.85 -17.36
C ASP A 32 15.70 -6.56 -16.63
N MET A 33 15.22 -5.40 -17.09
CA MET A 33 15.41 -4.13 -16.37
C MET A 33 14.84 -4.16 -14.95
N VAL A 34 13.66 -4.78 -14.79
CA VAL A 34 12.98 -4.90 -13.49
C VAL A 34 13.79 -5.77 -12.54
N TRP A 35 14.21 -6.97 -12.99
CA TRP A 35 14.96 -7.92 -12.18
C TRP A 35 16.41 -7.52 -11.93
N ASP A 36 17.06 -6.82 -12.86
CA ASP A 36 18.39 -6.26 -12.67
C ASP A 36 18.39 -5.29 -11.48
N PHE A 37 17.42 -4.36 -11.43
CA PHE A 37 17.29 -3.46 -10.28
C PHE A 37 17.06 -4.19 -8.96
N TRP A 38 16.11 -5.14 -8.91
CA TRP A 38 15.78 -5.84 -7.67
C TRP A 38 16.91 -6.76 -7.19
N SER A 39 17.56 -7.47 -8.10
CA SER A 39 18.65 -8.41 -7.75
C SER A 39 19.89 -7.70 -7.21
N LEU A 40 20.15 -6.46 -7.65
CA LEU A 40 21.24 -5.61 -7.15
C LEU A 40 20.87 -4.80 -5.88
N ARG A 41 19.62 -4.92 -5.40
CA ARG A 41 19.06 -4.20 -4.25
C ARG A 41 18.33 -5.16 -3.31
N PRO A 42 19.07 -5.94 -2.49
CA PRO A 42 18.49 -6.95 -1.62
C PRO A 42 17.49 -6.38 -0.60
N GLU A 43 17.54 -5.08 -0.28
CA GLU A 43 16.54 -4.40 0.54
C GLU A 43 15.11 -4.47 -0.04
N SER A 44 14.97 -4.70 -1.35
CA SER A 44 13.68 -4.80 -2.04
C SER A 44 12.96 -6.12 -1.79
N LEU A 45 13.68 -7.16 -1.35
CA LEU A 45 13.20 -8.54 -1.32
C LEU A 45 11.89 -8.73 -0.53
N HIS A 46 11.74 -8.02 0.58
CA HIS A 46 10.52 -8.11 1.40
C HIS A 46 9.29 -7.61 0.63
N GLN A 47 9.42 -6.48 -0.10
CA GLN A 47 8.33 -5.95 -0.92
C GLN A 47 8.11 -6.77 -2.20
N VAL A 48 9.16 -7.29 -2.81
CA VAL A 48 9.06 -8.21 -3.96
C VAL A 48 8.28 -9.46 -3.56
N SER A 49 8.60 -10.04 -2.39
CA SER A 49 7.87 -11.20 -1.85
C SER A 49 6.39 -10.90 -1.61
N PHE A 50 6.06 -9.70 -1.13
CA PHE A 50 4.67 -9.26 -0.98
C PHE A 50 3.98 -9.08 -2.35
N LEU A 51 4.67 -8.44 -3.30
CA LEU A 51 4.16 -8.18 -4.65
C LEU A 51 3.81 -9.47 -5.41
N PHE A 52 4.65 -10.50 -5.30
CA PHE A 52 4.44 -11.79 -5.96
C PHE A 52 3.60 -12.78 -5.14
N SER A 53 3.06 -12.37 -3.99
CA SER A 53 1.97 -13.10 -3.34
C SER A 53 0.63 -12.74 -3.97
N ASP A 54 -0.45 -13.46 -3.61
CA ASP A 54 -1.81 -13.13 -4.07
C ASP A 54 -2.20 -11.66 -3.83
N ARG A 55 -1.61 -11.00 -2.81
CA ARG A 55 -1.86 -9.58 -2.51
C ARG A 55 -1.39 -8.63 -3.61
N GLY A 56 -0.58 -9.09 -4.57
CA GLY A 56 -0.22 -8.35 -5.77
C GLY A 56 -1.38 -8.15 -6.75
N LEU A 57 -2.41 -9.00 -6.67
CA LEU A 57 -3.58 -8.99 -7.55
C LEU A 57 -4.87 -8.83 -6.72
N PRO A 58 -5.13 -7.67 -6.09
CA PRO A 58 -6.33 -7.47 -5.29
C PRO A 58 -7.60 -7.55 -6.15
N ASP A 59 -8.65 -8.16 -5.61
CA ASP A 59 -9.99 -8.19 -6.23
C ASP A 59 -10.72 -6.87 -5.98
N GLY A 60 -10.39 -5.87 -6.80
CA GLY A 60 -10.89 -4.50 -6.67
C GLY A 60 -10.31 -3.76 -5.46
N TYR A 61 -10.65 -2.47 -5.34
CA TYR A 61 -10.11 -1.62 -4.26
C TYR A 61 -10.70 -1.94 -2.89
N ARG A 62 -11.95 -2.40 -2.84
CA ARG A 62 -12.71 -2.55 -1.60
C ARG A 62 -12.22 -3.70 -0.73
N HIS A 63 -11.54 -4.68 -1.32
CA HIS A 63 -11.06 -5.89 -0.66
C HIS A 63 -9.56 -5.85 -0.31
N MET A 64 -8.94 -4.67 -0.31
CA MET A 64 -7.54 -4.51 0.09
C MET A 64 -7.40 -3.64 1.33
N ASN A 65 -6.35 -3.90 2.12
CA ASN A 65 -5.97 -3.00 3.22
C ASN A 65 -5.27 -1.75 2.68
N GLY A 66 -5.34 -0.65 3.42
CA GLY A 66 -4.47 0.53 3.27
C GLY A 66 -3.42 0.57 4.38
N TYR A 67 -2.28 1.20 4.10
CA TYR A 67 -1.21 1.38 5.07
C TYR A 67 -0.55 2.74 4.82
N GLY A 68 -0.12 3.41 5.88
CA GLY A 68 0.76 4.58 5.74
C GLY A 68 2.20 4.20 5.41
N SER A 69 2.57 2.93 5.63
CA SER A 69 3.88 2.30 5.41
C SER A 69 5.02 2.88 6.23
N HIS A 70 5.28 4.18 6.11
CA HIS A 70 6.27 4.90 6.89
C HIS A 70 5.94 4.93 8.38
N THR A 71 6.98 5.19 9.17
CA THR A 71 6.85 5.57 10.57
C THR A 71 6.63 7.07 10.66
N PHE A 72 5.58 7.47 11.34
CA PHE A 72 5.23 8.87 11.61
C PHE A 72 5.43 9.19 13.09
N LYS A 73 5.34 10.47 13.45
CA LYS A 73 5.38 10.92 14.84
C LYS A 73 4.06 11.56 15.21
N LEU A 74 3.45 11.11 16.30
CA LEU A 74 2.29 11.75 16.92
C LEU A 74 2.77 12.60 18.09
N VAL A 75 2.08 13.71 18.33
CA VAL A 75 2.36 14.65 19.42
C VAL A 75 1.03 14.93 20.13
N ASN A 76 0.98 14.77 21.45
CA ASN A 76 -0.22 15.08 22.23
C ASN A 76 -0.26 16.55 22.68
N ALA A 77 -1.29 16.94 23.42
CA ALA A 77 -1.49 18.32 23.90
C ALA A 77 -0.36 18.81 24.84
N ASP A 78 0.29 17.89 25.55
CA ASP A 78 1.41 18.18 26.46
C ASP A 78 2.78 18.17 25.76
N GLY A 79 2.80 17.93 24.44
CA GLY A 79 4.02 17.89 23.64
C GLY A 79 4.80 16.58 23.71
N GLU A 80 4.26 15.55 24.38
CA GLU A 80 4.83 14.20 24.42
C GLU A 80 4.72 13.55 23.04
N ARG A 81 5.70 12.69 22.71
CA ARG A 81 5.92 12.19 21.36
C ARG A 81 6.00 10.69 21.34
N VAL A 82 5.35 10.09 20.35
CA VAL A 82 5.47 8.67 20.06
C VAL A 82 5.62 8.46 18.56
N TYR A 83 6.29 7.38 18.18
CA TYR A 83 6.28 6.91 16.80
C TYR A 83 5.03 6.08 16.54
N CYS A 84 4.53 6.11 15.30
CA CYS A 84 3.37 5.32 14.92
C CYS A 84 3.44 4.80 13.48
N LYS A 85 2.67 3.74 13.22
CA LYS A 85 2.34 3.26 11.87
C LYS A 85 0.83 3.19 11.69
N PHE A 86 0.35 3.59 10.51
CA PHE A 86 -1.07 3.67 10.16
C PHE A 86 -1.53 2.43 9.38
N HIS A 87 -2.67 1.87 9.77
CA HIS A 87 -3.26 0.69 9.16
C HIS A 87 -4.76 0.89 8.92
N TYR A 88 -5.21 0.73 7.68
CA TYR A 88 -6.62 0.68 7.31
C TYR A 88 -6.96 -0.77 6.95
N LYS A 89 -7.67 -1.47 7.83
CA LYS A 89 -8.10 -2.85 7.57
C LYS A 89 -9.44 -2.83 6.89
N THR A 90 -9.56 -3.47 5.72
CA THR A 90 -10.85 -3.54 5.03
C THR A 90 -11.85 -4.33 5.87
N ASP A 91 -13.08 -3.81 5.99
CA ASP A 91 -14.16 -4.52 6.69
C ASP A 91 -14.85 -5.55 5.76
N GLN A 92 -14.54 -5.52 4.46
CA GLN A 92 -15.12 -6.38 3.43
C GLN A 92 -14.43 -7.75 3.32
N GLY A 93 -13.38 -7.96 4.12
CA GLY A 93 -12.47 -9.08 3.98
C GLY A 93 -11.52 -8.92 2.80
N ILE A 94 -10.36 -9.56 2.91
CA ILE A 94 -9.35 -9.56 1.87
C ILE A 94 -9.71 -10.58 0.79
N LYS A 95 -9.66 -10.14 -0.47
CA LYS A 95 -9.83 -10.98 -1.66
C LYS A 95 -8.80 -10.60 -2.70
N ASN A 96 -8.33 -11.62 -3.42
CA ASN A 96 -7.36 -11.48 -4.49
C ASN A 96 -7.84 -12.31 -5.69
N LEU A 97 -7.44 -11.89 -6.88
CA LEU A 97 -7.68 -12.59 -8.13
C LEU A 97 -6.62 -13.70 -8.32
N SER A 98 -6.99 -14.76 -9.04
CA SER A 98 -5.98 -15.65 -9.61
C SER A 98 -5.26 -14.96 -10.76
N VAL A 99 -4.11 -15.48 -11.17
CA VAL A 99 -3.35 -14.94 -12.32
C VAL A 99 -4.20 -15.00 -13.59
N GLU A 100 -4.92 -16.10 -13.81
CA GLU A 100 -5.75 -16.30 -15.00
C GLU A 100 -6.91 -15.31 -15.05
N GLU A 101 -7.55 -15.03 -13.91
CA GLU A 101 -8.64 -14.06 -13.85
C GLU A 101 -8.14 -12.63 -14.00
N ALA A 102 -6.98 -12.30 -13.41
CA ALA A 102 -6.34 -11.02 -13.60
C ALA A 102 -5.97 -10.77 -15.07
N ASP A 103 -5.41 -11.77 -15.75
CA ASP A 103 -5.08 -11.71 -17.19
C ASP A 103 -6.33 -11.55 -18.05
N ARG A 104 -7.40 -12.29 -17.72
CA ARG A 104 -8.70 -12.15 -18.41
C ARG A 104 -9.27 -10.74 -18.23
N LEU A 105 -9.26 -10.19 -17.02
CA LEU A 105 -9.76 -8.85 -16.74
C LEU A 105 -8.90 -7.76 -17.38
N ALA A 106 -7.58 -7.92 -17.42
CA ALA A 106 -6.67 -6.97 -18.07
C ALA A 106 -7.00 -6.74 -19.56
N SER A 107 -7.58 -7.75 -20.23
CA SER A 107 -8.03 -7.62 -21.63
C SER A 107 -9.52 -7.28 -21.78
N THR A 108 -10.39 -7.80 -20.91
CA THR A 108 -11.85 -7.67 -21.06
C THR A 108 -12.45 -6.48 -20.31
N ASN A 109 -11.85 -6.03 -19.22
CA ASN A 109 -12.30 -4.91 -18.41
C ASN A 109 -11.11 -4.28 -17.65
N PRO A 110 -10.26 -3.50 -18.32
CA PRO A 110 -9.06 -2.90 -17.70
C PRO A 110 -9.41 -1.94 -16.54
N ASP A 111 -10.64 -1.42 -16.50
CA ASP A 111 -11.14 -0.50 -15.47
C ASP A 111 -11.90 -1.22 -14.33
N TYR A 112 -11.78 -2.55 -14.24
CA TYR A 112 -12.52 -3.39 -13.29
C TYR A 112 -12.59 -2.83 -11.87
N ALA A 113 -11.44 -2.47 -11.28
CA ALA A 113 -11.38 -2.00 -9.90
C ALA A 113 -12.09 -0.65 -9.69
N ILE A 114 -12.02 0.25 -10.68
CA ILE A 114 -12.72 1.55 -10.64
C ILE A 114 -14.22 1.32 -10.77
N GLY A 115 -14.64 0.50 -11.73
CA GLY A 115 -16.03 0.14 -11.94
C GLY A 115 -16.67 -0.54 -10.72
N ASP A 116 -15.96 -1.49 -10.10
CA ASP A 116 -16.39 -2.14 -8.85
C ASP A 116 -16.65 -1.12 -7.73
N LEU A 117 -15.71 -0.21 -7.49
CA LEU A 117 -15.85 0.80 -6.43
C LEU A 117 -17.01 1.77 -6.72
N PHE A 118 -17.10 2.28 -7.95
CA PHE A 118 -18.15 3.21 -8.35
C PHE A 118 -19.54 2.56 -8.19
N ASN A 119 -19.71 1.35 -8.72
CA ASN A 119 -20.98 0.62 -8.66
C ASN A 119 -21.36 0.25 -7.23
N ALA A 120 -20.41 -0.14 -6.39
CA ALA A 120 -20.67 -0.43 -4.99
C ALA A 120 -21.25 0.80 -4.27
N ILE A 121 -20.66 1.98 -4.47
CA ILE A 121 -21.14 3.23 -3.87
C ILE A 121 -22.50 3.63 -4.46
N ALA A 122 -22.67 3.56 -5.77
CA ALA A 122 -23.93 3.91 -6.44
C ALA A 122 -25.11 3.03 -5.97
N ASN A 123 -24.84 1.77 -5.64
CA ASN A 123 -25.81 0.80 -5.14
C ASN A 123 -25.99 0.84 -3.61
N GLY A 124 -25.40 1.81 -2.90
CA GLY A 124 -25.49 1.93 -1.44
C GLY A 124 -24.66 0.91 -0.66
N ASN A 125 -23.84 0.09 -1.34
CA ASN A 125 -22.90 -0.85 -0.73
C ASN A 125 -21.57 -0.15 -0.40
N TYR A 126 -21.62 0.75 0.59
CA TYR A 126 -20.50 1.61 0.94
C TYR A 126 -19.35 0.82 1.56
N PRO A 127 -18.17 0.74 0.90
CA PRO A 127 -17.02 0.08 1.49
C PRO A 127 -16.48 0.87 2.67
N SER A 128 -15.93 0.16 3.64
CA SER A 128 -15.32 0.77 4.81
C SER A 128 -14.03 0.10 5.25
N TRP A 129 -13.26 0.85 6.02
CA TRP A 129 -12.01 0.39 6.63
C TRP A 129 -11.97 0.83 8.08
N THR A 130 -11.68 -0.12 8.97
CA THR A 130 -11.35 0.21 10.35
C THR A 130 -9.90 0.71 10.41
N PHE A 131 -9.72 1.92 10.96
CA PHE A 131 -8.43 2.58 11.10
C PHE A 131 -7.79 2.22 12.44
N TYR A 132 -6.55 1.75 12.36
CA TYR A 132 -5.72 1.37 13.50
C TYR A 132 -4.36 2.06 13.44
N ILE A 133 -3.74 2.18 14.60
CA ILE A 133 -2.35 2.58 14.74
C ILE A 133 -1.55 1.53 15.52
N GLN A 134 -0.28 1.38 15.19
CA GLN A 134 0.72 0.86 16.12
C GLN A 134 1.45 2.04 16.75
N VAL A 135 1.86 1.92 18.00
CA VAL A 135 2.56 2.99 18.74
C VAL A 135 3.85 2.42 19.33
N MET A 136 4.94 3.17 19.20
CA MET A 136 6.26 2.83 19.75
C MET A 136 6.84 4.07 20.44
N THR A 137 7.27 3.95 21.70
CA THR A 137 7.94 5.05 22.41
C THR A 137 9.36 5.26 21.88
N PHE A 138 9.98 6.37 22.25
CA PHE A 138 11.35 6.66 21.83
C PHE A 138 12.35 5.66 22.46
N GLU A 139 12.14 5.29 23.72
CA GLU A 139 12.96 4.31 24.45
C GLU A 139 12.80 2.89 23.86
N GLN A 140 11.60 2.55 23.37
CA GLN A 140 11.37 1.31 22.65
C GLN A 140 12.07 1.31 21.28
N ALA A 141 12.03 2.44 20.57
CA ALA A 141 12.68 2.60 19.27
C ALA A 141 14.20 2.43 19.34
N GLU A 142 14.86 2.94 20.39
CA GLU A 142 16.30 2.76 20.61
C GLU A 142 16.71 1.30 20.81
N LYS A 143 15.80 0.48 21.35
CA LYS A 143 16.03 -0.94 21.64
C LYS A 143 15.46 -1.87 20.59
N PHE A 144 14.82 -1.34 19.55
CA PHE A 144 14.14 -2.14 18.55
C PHE A 144 15.17 -2.86 17.67
N GLN A 145 14.91 -4.13 17.36
CA GLN A 145 15.83 -5.00 16.61
C GLN A 145 16.14 -4.50 15.19
N PHE A 146 15.29 -3.63 14.63
CA PHE A 146 15.48 -2.99 13.33
C PHE A 146 15.45 -1.48 13.48
N ASN A 147 15.95 -0.76 12.47
CA ASN A 147 15.69 0.66 12.37
C ASN A 147 14.17 0.90 12.16
N PRO A 148 13.47 1.57 13.09
CA PRO A 148 12.03 1.78 12.98
C PRO A 148 11.66 2.73 11.82
N PHE A 149 12.61 3.45 11.24
CA PHE A 149 12.43 4.31 10.06
C PHE A 149 12.77 3.62 8.74
N ASP A 150 13.24 2.38 8.77
CA ASP A 150 13.47 1.59 7.56
C ASP A 150 12.11 1.17 6.96
N LEU A 151 11.76 1.76 5.81
CA LEU A 151 10.51 1.51 5.10
C LEU A 151 10.37 0.06 4.58
N THR A 152 11.45 -0.72 4.57
CA THR A 152 11.42 -2.14 4.22
C THR A 152 11.04 -3.04 5.40
N LYS A 153 10.78 -2.46 6.59
CA LYS A 153 10.49 -3.19 7.83
C LYS A 153 9.07 -2.94 8.36
N VAL A 154 8.49 -4.00 8.93
CA VAL A 154 7.23 -3.94 9.67
C VAL A 154 7.51 -4.00 11.17
N TRP A 155 6.55 -3.53 11.97
CA TRP A 155 6.55 -3.75 13.41
C TRP A 155 5.64 -4.95 13.71
N SER A 156 6.14 -5.92 14.46
CA SER A 156 5.38 -7.12 14.81
C SER A 156 4.09 -6.72 15.54
N HIS A 157 2.94 -7.22 15.08
CA HIS A 157 1.67 -7.00 15.79
C HIS A 157 1.63 -7.69 17.17
N LYS A 158 2.53 -8.63 17.46
CA LYS A 158 2.65 -9.25 18.78
C LYS A 158 3.30 -8.29 19.80
N GLU A 159 4.31 -7.54 19.35
CA GLU A 159 5.06 -6.61 20.20
C GLU A 159 4.40 -5.23 20.25
N TYR A 160 3.88 -4.79 19.11
CA TYR A 160 3.21 -3.50 18.93
C TYR A 160 1.80 -3.76 18.36
N PRO A 161 0.82 -4.09 19.20
CA PRO A 161 -0.52 -4.44 18.75
C PRO A 161 -1.23 -3.27 18.07
N LEU A 162 -2.23 -3.61 17.25
CA LEU A 162 -3.09 -2.62 16.60
C LEU A 162 -4.06 -2.01 17.61
N ILE A 163 -4.05 -0.68 17.70
CA ILE A 163 -4.95 0.11 18.55
C ILE A 163 -6.02 0.73 17.63
N PRO A 164 -7.32 0.45 17.85
CA PRO A 164 -8.39 1.02 17.04
C PRO A 164 -8.51 2.53 17.28
N VAL A 165 -8.67 3.30 16.19
CA VAL A 165 -8.84 4.77 16.25
C VAL A 165 -10.19 5.20 15.69
N GLY A 166 -10.64 4.59 14.61
CA GLY A 166 -11.91 4.99 13.98
C GLY A 166 -12.23 4.17 12.74
N LYS A 167 -13.13 4.71 11.92
CA LYS A 167 -13.62 4.04 10.71
C LYS A 167 -13.73 5.04 9.55
N MET A 168 -13.21 4.64 8.39
CA MET A 168 -13.35 5.37 7.13
C MET A 168 -14.41 4.69 6.28
N VAL A 169 -15.37 5.44 5.74
CA VAL A 169 -16.44 4.93 4.86
C VAL A 169 -16.45 5.78 3.59
N LEU A 170 -16.43 5.13 2.42
CA LEU A 170 -16.62 5.81 1.15
C LEU A 170 -18.08 5.69 0.73
N ASN A 171 -18.83 6.80 0.78
CA ASN A 171 -20.28 6.82 0.59
C ASN A 171 -20.77 7.75 -0.52
N ARG A 172 -19.84 8.35 -1.28
CA ARG A 172 -20.17 9.29 -2.35
C ARG A 172 -19.18 9.16 -3.50
N ASN A 173 -19.70 8.98 -4.72
CA ASN A 173 -18.92 9.02 -5.94
C ASN A 173 -18.60 10.47 -6.34
N PRO A 174 -17.49 10.72 -7.07
CA PRO A 174 -17.26 12.02 -7.69
C PRO A 174 -18.39 12.33 -8.68
N VAL A 175 -18.81 13.59 -8.74
CA VAL A 175 -19.75 14.08 -9.76
C VAL A 175 -19.01 14.31 -11.07
N ASN A 176 -17.76 14.79 -10.98
CA ASN A 176 -16.87 14.93 -12.11
C ASN A 176 -15.49 14.34 -11.79
N TYR A 177 -15.10 13.28 -12.52
CA TYR A 177 -13.85 12.58 -12.27
C TYR A 177 -12.61 13.46 -12.49
N ILE A 178 -12.59 14.26 -13.56
CA ILE A 178 -11.44 15.11 -13.90
C ILE A 178 -11.22 16.16 -12.79
N ALA A 179 -12.28 16.88 -12.43
CA ALA A 179 -12.20 17.97 -11.47
C ALA A 179 -11.95 17.48 -10.03
N GLU A 180 -12.49 16.32 -9.66
CA GLU A 180 -12.46 15.86 -8.26
C GLU A 180 -11.42 14.78 -7.96
N VAL A 181 -10.90 14.09 -8.99
CA VAL A 181 -9.94 12.99 -8.84
C VAL A 181 -8.64 13.26 -9.59
N GLU A 182 -8.68 13.61 -10.87
CA GLU A 182 -7.45 13.77 -11.67
C GLU A 182 -6.64 15.03 -11.33
N GLN A 183 -7.30 16.10 -10.89
CA GLN A 183 -6.65 17.38 -10.52
C GLN A 183 -6.18 17.47 -9.06
N LYS A 184 -6.25 16.39 -8.29
CA LYS A 184 -5.80 16.34 -6.88
C LYS A 184 -4.48 15.60 -6.72
#